data_AF-A0AAD6XTU5-F1
#
_entry.id   AF-A0AAD6XTU5-F1
#
_cell.length_a   1.000
_cell.length_b   1.000
_cell.length_c   1.000
_cell.angle_alpha   90.00
_cell.angle_beta   90.00
_cell.angle_gamma   90.00
#
_symmetry.space_group_name_H-M   'P 1'
#
loop_
_entity.id
_entity.type
_entity.pdbx_description
1 polymer ?
#
loop_
_entity_poly.entity_id
_entity_poly.type
_entity_poly.pdbx_seq_one_letter_code
_entity_poly.pdbx_strand_id
1 'polypeptide(L)'
;MSGPPTAQAAFSWGPGISVPPPPSRHPIPAAPAPWNEIKFTPCGAYDVRRHLGALIDELGRFNRSRHKFIASDVAFIAAGSSLEGGHEISPNLFFPEFHDLYESLPPGKEGQNARKVWNDKVRQLIWDLCTKWDRSTGGTTMVMHVAGTTVPGAPLVPERLKAHVYLPPHFIAENPDAHGPVASIVQTFFEAIGIPTAAAWRHRALQIWSLTQHGHLPPITLPTCLIPPPTSPRSAHYIFSGHPFGQLPLLAPPASASTSGPPSSDLYGVDDVTLDGAELEHVLALERIEDLELENAALRKALESLKSDFAEREQMHEAEIDDMAKLASRLEQELSATKVSFSTRRSTAPSTPPRQPPAYAAHLRSPRPAGSQGSPGSWRPPPSARDEAPLCITDAYLNDNGLPALIDSIHLIARLVSPFYWGAEVARLSGLPDELTEGLLQAMASDNGAE
;
A
#
# COMPACT_ATOMS: atom_id res chain seq x y z
N MET A 1 -2.27 17.22 44.96
CA MET A 1 -3.15 18.31 44.48
C MET A 1 -2.85 18.53 43.02
N SER A 2 -3.70 18.01 42.15
CA SER A 2 -3.52 18.04 40.68
C SER A 2 -4.05 19.37 40.16
N GLY A 3 -3.19 20.19 39.56
CA GLY A 3 -3.63 21.40 38.86
C GLY A 3 -4.60 21.06 37.72
N PRO A 4 -5.50 21.98 37.32
CA PRO A 4 -6.42 21.74 36.22
C PRO A 4 -5.64 21.44 34.93
N PRO A 5 -6.10 20.49 34.10
CA PRO A 5 -5.44 20.18 32.84
C PRO A 5 -5.42 21.44 31.97
N THR A 6 -4.22 21.88 31.61
CA THR A 6 -4.00 22.98 30.68
C THR A 6 -4.63 22.57 29.36
N ALA A 7 -5.68 23.29 28.92
CA ALA A 7 -6.34 23.02 27.66
C ALA A 7 -5.31 23.12 26.53
N GLN A 8 -4.98 21.99 25.89
CA GLN A 8 -4.13 22.00 24.70
C GLN A 8 -4.86 22.80 23.61
N ALA A 9 -4.19 23.80 23.05
CA ALA A 9 -4.72 24.56 21.93
C ALA A 9 -5.01 23.59 20.77
N ALA A 10 -6.29 23.40 20.45
CA ALA A 10 -6.69 22.52 19.36
C ALA A 10 -6.18 23.08 18.04
N PHE A 11 -5.50 22.25 17.24
CA PHE A 11 -5.13 22.60 15.88
C PHE A 11 -6.40 22.93 15.08
N SER A 12 -6.41 24.08 14.40
CA SER A 12 -7.57 24.50 13.61
C SER A 12 -7.50 23.88 12.23
N TRP A 13 -8.47 23.02 11.92
CA TRP A 13 -8.62 22.35 10.61
C TRP A 13 -9.39 23.19 9.59
N GLY A 14 -9.60 24.48 9.89
CA GLY A 14 -10.59 25.32 9.22
C GLY A 14 -11.97 25.25 9.87
N PRO A 15 -12.92 26.07 9.42
CA PRO A 15 -14.24 26.19 10.03
C PRO A 15 -15.02 24.87 9.95
N GLY A 16 -15.50 24.36 11.09
CA GLY A 16 -16.41 23.21 11.15
C GLY A 16 -15.76 21.83 11.04
N ILE A 17 -14.43 21.72 11.02
CA ILE A 17 -13.72 20.44 11.01
C ILE A 17 -12.98 20.28 12.33
N SER A 18 -13.23 19.16 13.02
CA SER A 18 -12.56 18.81 14.26
C SER A 18 -12.06 17.38 14.16
N VAL A 19 -10.73 17.23 14.05
CA VAL A 19 -10.06 15.95 14.24
C VAL A 19 -9.53 15.95 15.67
N PRO A 20 -10.13 15.17 16.59
CA PRO A 20 -9.62 15.10 17.94
C PRO A 20 -8.19 14.51 17.91
N PRO A 21 -7.26 15.09 18.68
CA PRO A 21 -5.92 14.53 18.80
C PRO A 21 -5.98 13.09 19.34
N PRO A 22 -5.12 12.17 18.87
CA PRO A 22 -5.02 10.86 19.46
C PRO A 22 -4.47 10.94 20.90
N PRO A 23 -4.76 9.93 21.75
CA PRO A 23 -4.07 9.80 23.02
C PRO A 23 -2.55 9.80 22.81
N SER A 24 -1.82 10.62 23.56
CA SER A 24 -0.37 10.75 23.42
C SER A 24 0.27 10.87 24.80
N ARG A 25 1.45 10.24 24.96
CA ARG A 25 2.27 10.39 26.18
C ARG A 25 2.80 11.82 26.32
N HIS A 26 3.17 12.43 25.21
CA HIS A 26 3.74 13.77 25.15
C HIS A 26 2.71 14.76 24.61
N PRO A 27 2.74 16.03 25.05
CA PRO A 27 1.93 17.07 24.44
C PRO A 27 2.17 17.10 22.93
N ILE A 28 1.10 17.07 22.14
CA ILE A 28 1.20 17.13 20.68
C ILE A 28 1.67 18.54 20.31
N PRO A 29 2.79 18.69 19.56
CA PRO A 29 3.28 20.02 19.15
C PRO A 29 2.25 20.75 18.29
N ALA A 30 2.27 22.09 18.30
CA ALA A 30 1.35 22.89 17.48
C ALA A 30 1.54 22.64 15.98
N ALA A 31 2.79 22.51 15.53
CA ALA A 31 3.13 22.12 14.17
C ALA A 31 3.12 20.58 14.00
N PRO A 32 2.77 20.06 12.81
CA PRO A 32 2.96 18.65 12.49
C PRO A 32 4.44 18.27 12.44
N ALA A 33 4.78 17.02 12.80
CA ALA A 33 6.13 16.50 12.65
C ALA A 33 6.59 16.54 11.18
N PRO A 34 7.87 16.80 10.87
CA PRO A 34 8.41 16.69 9.51
C PRO A 34 8.10 15.31 8.87
N TRP A 35 7.94 15.26 7.54
CA TRP A 35 7.55 14.04 6.82
C TRP A 35 8.44 12.83 7.10
N ASN A 36 9.76 13.04 7.21
CA ASN A 36 10.75 12.00 7.51
C ASN A 36 10.76 11.55 8.99
N GLU A 37 10.01 12.22 9.86
CA GLU A 37 9.86 11.88 11.28
C GLU A 37 8.49 11.26 11.59
N ILE A 38 7.61 11.12 10.60
CA ILE A 38 6.30 10.50 10.76
C ILE A 38 6.48 8.98 10.93
N LYS A 39 6.06 8.47 12.09
CA LYS A 39 6.17 7.06 12.47
C LYS A 39 4.85 6.33 12.33
N PHE A 40 4.88 5.00 12.24
CA PHE A 40 3.68 4.14 12.18
C PHE A 40 2.94 4.06 13.53
N THR A 41 2.32 5.18 13.94
CA THR A 41 1.64 5.36 15.22
C THR A 41 0.36 6.19 15.04
N PRO A 42 -0.56 6.21 16.02
CA PRO A 42 -1.73 7.10 15.97
C PRO A 42 -1.38 8.58 15.80
N CYS A 43 -0.29 9.04 16.44
CA CYS A 43 0.22 10.40 16.31
C CYS A 43 0.77 10.66 14.90
N GLY A 44 1.51 9.71 14.32
CA GLY A 44 1.98 9.84 12.94
C GLY A 44 0.84 9.95 11.93
N ALA A 45 -0.21 9.13 12.07
CA ALA A 45 -1.41 9.24 11.21
C ALA A 45 -2.13 10.58 11.37
N TYR A 46 -2.17 11.11 12.59
CA TYR A 46 -2.68 12.45 12.84
C TYR A 46 -1.82 13.54 12.18
N ASP A 47 -0.50 13.35 12.13
CA ASP A 47 0.43 14.30 11.51
C ASP A 47 0.38 14.29 9.99
N VAL A 48 0.23 13.11 9.37
CA VAL A 48 -0.11 12.99 7.94
C VAL A 48 -1.36 13.80 7.65
N ARG A 49 -2.41 13.61 8.46
CA ARG A 49 -3.65 14.37 8.29
C ARG A 49 -3.40 15.87 8.40
N ARG A 50 -2.58 16.33 9.36
CA ARG A 50 -2.28 17.75 9.58
C ARG A 50 -1.57 18.39 8.40
N HIS A 51 -0.66 17.65 7.75
CA HIS A 51 0.01 18.11 6.53
C HIS A 51 -0.92 18.15 5.32
N LEU A 52 -1.73 17.10 5.13
CA LEU A 52 -2.69 17.03 4.03
C LEU A 52 -3.87 17.99 4.22
N GLY A 53 -4.02 18.54 5.42
CA GLY A 53 -5.10 19.44 5.79
C GLY A 53 -6.48 18.80 5.73
N ALA A 54 -7.48 19.68 5.75
CA ALA A 54 -8.84 19.33 5.40
C ALA A 54 -9.19 19.95 4.05
N LEU A 55 -10.08 19.31 3.30
CA LEU A 55 -10.59 19.86 2.04
C LEU A 55 -11.43 21.11 2.36
N ILE A 56 -10.83 22.29 2.17
CA ILE A 56 -11.42 23.59 2.52
C ILE A 56 -12.72 23.83 1.74
N ASP A 57 -12.74 23.43 0.47
CA ASP A 57 -13.88 23.66 -0.43
C ASP A 57 -15.03 22.66 -0.24
N GLU A 58 -14.80 21.58 0.52
CA GLU A 58 -15.77 20.52 0.75
C GLU A 58 -16.03 20.28 2.24
N LEU A 59 -16.50 21.33 2.91
CA LEU A 59 -16.89 21.29 4.31
C LEU A 59 -17.80 20.08 4.60
N GLY A 60 -17.34 19.21 5.49
CA GLY A 60 -18.05 18.00 5.90
C GLY A 60 -17.76 16.74 5.10
N ARG A 61 -17.03 16.77 3.97
CA ARG A 61 -16.58 15.52 3.28
C ARG A 61 -15.71 14.67 4.19
N PHE A 62 -14.80 15.31 4.94
CA PHE A 62 -14.03 14.63 5.97
C PHE A 62 -14.94 13.94 6.99
N ASN A 63 -15.93 14.63 7.54
CA ASN A 63 -16.83 14.05 8.54
C ASN A 63 -17.64 12.87 7.97
N ARG A 64 -18.18 12.99 6.75
CA ARG A 64 -18.93 11.91 6.08
C ARG A 64 -18.07 10.70 5.72
N SER A 65 -16.81 10.93 5.34
CA SER A 65 -15.88 9.89 4.89
C SER A 65 -14.73 9.65 5.86
N ARG A 66 -14.93 9.94 7.15
CA ARG A 66 -13.85 9.97 8.15
C ARG A 66 -13.08 8.65 8.22
N HIS A 67 -13.79 7.53 8.13
CA HIS A 67 -13.19 6.20 8.13
C HIS A 67 -12.25 5.98 6.93
N LYS A 68 -12.60 6.50 5.73
CA LYS A 68 -11.74 6.41 4.53
C LYS A 68 -10.49 7.26 4.66
N PHE A 69 -10.62 8.47 5.19
CA PHE A 69 -9.45 9.33 5.44
C PHE A 69 -8.51 8.71 6.47
N ILE A 70 -9.05 8.17 7.57
CA ILE A 70 -8.24 7.44 8.57
C ILE A 70 -7.54 6.22 7.94
N ALA A 71 -8.26 5.44 7.14
CA ALA A 71 -7.67 4.29 6.43
C ALA A 71 -6.57 4.73 5.47
N SER A 72 -6.77 5.84 4.75
CA SER A 72 -5.76 6.44 3.88
C SER A 72 -4.54 6.92 4.65
N ASP A 73 -4.71 7.50 5.84
CA ASP A 73 -3.58 7.96 6.67
C ASP A 73 -2.74 6.77 7.15
N VAL A 74 -3.39 5.67 7.53
CA VAL A 74 -2.69 4.41 7.87
C VAL A 74 -1.97 3.83 6.65
N ALA A 75 -2.64 3.78 5.50
CA ALA A 75 -2.07 3.26 4.26
C ALA A 75 -0.87 4.09 3.79
N PHE A 76 -0.94 5.41 3.93
CA PHE A 76 0.13 6.32 3.56
C PHE A 76 1.42 6.01 4.32
N ILE A 77 1.33 5.76 5.63
CA ILE A 77 2.51 5.47 6.46
C ILE A 77 3.01 4.03 6.28
N ALA A 78 2.11 3.08 5.98
CA ALA A 78 2.47 1.69 5.72
C ALA A 78 3.02 1.44 4.29
N ALA A 79 2.86 2.41 3.39
CA ALA A 79 3.28 2.26 2.00
C ALA A 79 4.81 2.11 1.93
N GLY A 80 5.27 1.06 1.26
CA GLY A 80 6.70 0.76 1.11
C GLY A 80 7.27 -0.17 2.17
N SER A 81 6.58 -0.41 3.31
CA SER A 81 7.14 -1.22 4.40
C SER A 81 7.51 -2.66 3.99
N SER A 82 6.86 -3.24 2.97
CA SER A 82 7.25 -4.56 2.44
C SER A 82 8.55 -4.56 1.63
N LEU A 83 9.02 -3.39 1.15
CA LEU A 83 10.17 -3.24 0.24
C LEU A 83 11.41 -2.63 0.91
N GLU A 84 11.31 -2.12 2.14
CA GLU A 84 12.37 -1.39 2.84
C GLU A 84 13.56 -2.25 3.29
N GLY A 85 13.50 -3.58 3.17
CA GLY A 85 14.61 -4.49 3.49
C GLY A 85 14.89 -4.68 5.00
N GLY A 86 14.11 -4.07 5.88
CA GLY A 86 14.23 -4.16 7.35
C GLY A 86 13.46 -5.31 8.01
N HIS A 87 13.25 -6.43 7.32
CA HIS A 87 12.42 -7.54 7.81
C HIS A 87 13.16 -8.47 8.78
N GLU A 88 14.49 -8.40 8.80
CA GLU A 88 15.31 -9.20 9.70
C GLU A 88 15.52 -8.46 11.02
N ILE A 89 15.20 -9.13 12.12
CA ILE A 89 15.46 -8.63 13.46
C ILE A 89 16.10 -9.70 14.33
N SER A 90 16.99 -9.26 15.22
CA SER A 90 17.54 -10.13 16.26
C SER A 90 16.40 -10.82 17.03
N PRO A 91 16.50 -12.14 17.30
CA PRO A 91 15.45 -12.90 17.98
C PRO A 91 14.99 -12.33 19.33
N ASN A 92 15.84 -11.52 19.98
CA ASN A 92 15.61 -10.94 21.30
C ASN A 92 15.06 -9.50 21.26
N LEU A 93 14.84 -8.91 20.09
CA LEU A 93 14.39 -7.53 19.94
C LEU A 93 13.00 -7.44 19.31
N PHE A 94 12.29 -6.35 19.61
CA PHE A 94 11.11 -5.95 18.87
C PHE A 94 11.47 -4.98 17.76
N PHE A 95 10.68 -4.98 16.69
CA PHE A 95 10.82 -4.01 15.60
C PHE A 95 10.75 -2.57 16.14
N PRO A 96 11.51 -1.62 15.59
CA PRO A 96 11.51 -0.23 16.05
C PRO A 96 10.09 0.39 16.16
N GLU A 97 9.21 0.08 15.21
CA GLU A 97 7.82 0.56 15.16
C GLU A 97 7.01 0.11 16.38
N PHE A 98 7.33 -1.05 16.94
CA PHE A 98 6.71 -1.52 18.16
C PHE A 98 7.10 -0.63 19.36
N HIS A 99 8.36 -0.21 19.45
CA HIS A 99 8.80 0.74 20.46
C HIS A 99 8.17 2.11 20.26
N ASP A 100 8.17 2.62 19.02
CA ASP A 100 7.55 3.90 18.67
C ASP A 100 6.07 3.95 19.06
N LEU A 101 5.34 2.87 18.82
CA LEU A 101 3.94 2.75 19.21
C LEU A 101 3.74 2.76 20.75
N TYR A 102 4.63 2.12 21.51
CA TYR A 102 4.51 2.07 22.97
C TYR A 102 4.96 3.38 23.65
N GLU A 103 5.96 4.04 23.10
CA GLU A 103 6.51 5.28 23.64
C GLU A 103 5.63 6.50 23.31
N SER A 104 5.01 6.52 22.13
CA SER A 104 4.09 7.58 21.73
C SER A 104 2.78 7.62 22.54
N LEU A 105 2.38 6.50 23.15
CA LEU A 105 1.09 6.38 23.83
C LEU A 105 1.18 6.47 25.37
N PRO A 106 0.11 6.97 26.05
CA PRO A 106 0.06 7.02 27.50
C PRO A 106 0.29 5.64 28.13
N PRO A 107 0.91 5.54 29.32
CA PRO A 107 1.01 4.26 30.02
C PRO A 107 -0.36 3.77 30.52
N GLY A 108 -0.43 2.50 30.92
CA GLY A 108 -1.63 1.92 31.54
C GLY A 108 -2.77 1.61 30.57
N LYS A 109 -4.00 1.62 31.10
CA LYS A 109 -5.21 1.17 30.38
C LYS A 109 -5.55 2.03 29.17
N GLU A 110 -5.28 3.33 29.23
CA GLU A 110 -5.54 4.25 28.13
C GLU A 110 -4.69 3.93 26.91
N GLY A 111 -3.37 3.81 27.06
CA GLY A 111 -2.50 3.41 25.94
C GLY A 111 -2.76 1.98 25.46
N GLN A 112 -3.12 1.06 26.35
CA GLN A 112 -3.55 -0.29 25.93
C GLN A 112 -4.78 -0.23 25.01
N ASN A 113 -5.79 0.57 25.38
CA ASN A 113 -6.96 0.77 24.55
C ASN A 113 -6.60 1.47 23.23
N ALA A 114 -5.74 2.48 23.26
CA ALA A 114 -5.29 3.19 22.06
C ALA A 114 -4.55 2.26 21.08
N ARG A 115 -3.66 1.40 21.58
CA ARG A 115 -2.98 0.37 20.75
C ARG A 115 -3.97 -0.63 20.16
N LYS A 116 -4.95 -1.08 20.96
CA LYS A 116 -6.01 -1.96 20.46
C LYS A 116 -6.77 -1.31 19.30
N VAL A 117 -7.21 -0.06 19.49
CA VAL A 117 -7.92 0.70 18.44
C VAL A 117 -7.05 0.92 17.20
N TRP A 118 -5.75 1.20 17.38
CA TRP A 118 -4.80 1.33 16.28
C TRP A 118 -4.67 0.02 15.50
N ASN A 119 -4.42 -1.10 16.17
CA ASN A 119 -4.30 -2.41 15.55
C ASN A 119 -5.62 -2.83 14.86
N ASP A 120 -6.77 -2.49 15.44
CA ASP A 120 -8.08 -2.74 14.84
C ASP A 120 -8.26 -1.96 13.52
N LYS A 121 -7.76 -0.71 13.45
CA LYS A 121 -7.78 0.09 12.20
C LYS A 121 -6.87 -0.48 11.12
N VAL A 122 -5.63 -0.84 11.47
CA VAL A 122 -4.67 -1.45 10.55
C VAL A 122 -5.26 -2.75 9.98
N ARG A 123 -5.81 -3.59 10.86
CA ARG A 123 -6.44 -4.85 10.48
C ARG A 123 -7.66 -4.64 9.58
N GLN A 124 -8.52 -3.66 9.89
CA GLN A 124 -9.66 -3.32 9.03
C GLN A 124 -9.21 -2.87 7.63
N LEU A 125 -8.16 -2.04 7.54
CA LEU A 125 -7.59 -1.64 6.25
C LEU A 125 -7.13 -2.85 5.44
N ILE A 126 -6.42 -3.80 6.06
CA ILE A 126 -5.99 -5.04 5.39
C ILE A 126 -7.19 -5.80 4.82
N TRP A 127 -8.26 -5.97 5.60
CA TRP A 127 -9.47 -6.65 5.14
C TRP A 127 -10.19 -5.92 4.00
N ASP A 128 -10.24 -4.58 4.07
CA ASP A 128 -10.83 -3.77 3.01
C ASP A 128 -10.04 -3.92 1.70
N LEU A 129 -8.70 -3.97 1.78
CA LEU A 129 -7.81 -4.20 0.64
C LEU A 129 -7.97 -5.61 0.06
N CYS A 130 -7.97 -6.66 0.88
CA CYS A 130 -8.21 -8.04 0.42
C CYS A 130 -9.59 -8.17 -0.23
N THR A 131 -10.62 -7.55 0.35
CA THR A 131 -11.97 -7.54 -0.23
C THR A 131 -12.00 -6.86 -1.58
N LYS A 132 -11.26 -5.76 -1.75
CA LYS A 132 -11.15 -5.08 -3.03
C LYS A 132 -10.41 -5.93 -4.05
N TRP A 133 -9.32 -6.57 -3.64
CA TRP A 133 -8.54 -7.48 -4.46
C TRP A 133 -9.36 -8.65 -4.99
N ASP A 134 -10.08 -9.35 -4.10
CA ASP A 134 -10.95 -10.47 -4.46
C ASP A 134 -12.05 -10.03 -5.43
N ARG A 135 -12.68 -8.88 -5.19
CA ARG A 135 -13.71 -8.34 -6.09
C ARG A 135 -13.18 -7.92 -7.46
N SER A 136 -11.95 -7.40 -7.54
CA SER A 136 -11.38 -6.97 -8.82
C SER A 136 -10.82 -8.13 -9.63
N THR A 137 -10.41 -9.22 -8.98
CA THR A 137 -9.77 -10.38 -9.64
C THR A 137 -10.70 -11.59 -9.80
N GLY A 138 -11.81 -11.64 -9.07
CA GLY A 138 -12.63 -12.84 -8.94
C GLY A 138 -11.98 -13.93 -8.08
N GLY A 139 -10.88 -13.60 -7.38
CA GLY A 139 -10.15 -14.53 -6.52
C GLY A 139 -10.76 -14.69 -5.12
N THR A 140 -10.13 -15.55 -4.31
CA THR A 140 -10.44 -15.72 -2.88
C THR A 140 -9.15 -15.59 -2.08
N THR A 141 -9.12 -14.63 -1.16
CA THR A 141 -7.97 -14.40 -0.27
C THR A 141 -8.30 -14.83 1.14
N MET A 142 -7.37 -15.49 1.83
CA MET A 142 -7.44 -15.74 3.27
C MET A 142 -6.27 -15.06 3.96
N VAL A 143 -6.54 -14.29 5.01
CA VAL A 143 -5.50 -13.65 5.84
C VAL A 143 -5.67 -14.07 7.29
N MET A 144 -4.60 -14.53 7.93
CA MET A 144 -4.61 -14.96 9.32
C MET A 144 -3.64 -14.10 10.13
N HIS A 145 -4.10 -13.63 11.29
CA HIS A 145 -3.27 -12.90 12.24
C HIS A 145 -3.52 -13.37 13.66
N VAL A 146 -2.44 -13.70 14.38
CA VAL A 146 -2.47 -14.05 15.80
C VAL A 146 -1.61 -13.04 16.56
N ALA A 147 -2.16 -12.49 17.64
CA ALA A 147 -1.39 -11.62 18.51
C ALA A 147 -0.38 -12.45 19.30
N GLY A 148 0.89 -12.02 19.34
CA GLY A 148 1.91 -12.65 20.19
C GLY A 148 1.68 -12.47 21.69
N THR A 149 0.79 -11.56 22.09
CA THR A 149 0.48 -11.30 23.50
C THR A 149 -0.49 -12.36 24.05
N THR A 150 -0.10 -13.03 25.13
CA THR A 150 -1.00 -13.88 25.93
C THR A 150 -1.25 -13.25 27.30
N VAL A 151 -2.29 -13.71 28.00
CA VAL A 151 -2.46 -13.40 29.42
C VAL A 151 -1.19 -13.79 30.18
N PRO A 152 -0.61 -12.92 31.04
CA PRO A 152 0.57 -13.25 31.82
C PRO A 152 0.40 -14.55 32.62
N GLY A 153 1.37 -15.47 32.49
CA GLY A 153 1.35 -16.79 33.11
C GLY A 153 0.48 -17.84 32.40
N ALA A 154 -0.23 -17.50 31.32
CA ALA A 154 -1.00 -18.48 30.56
C ALA A 154 -0.08 -19.57 29.95
N PRO A 155 -0.52 -20.84 29.91
CA PRO A 155 0.19 -21.85 29.15
C PRO A 155 0.20 -21.49 27.65
N LEU A 156 1.31 -21.75 26.97
CA LEU A 156 1.44 -21.57 25.53
C LEU A 156 0.91 -22.82 24.83
N VAL A 157 -0.41 -22.88 24.71
CA VAL A 157 -1.13 -23.96 24.03
C VAL A 157 -2.15 -23.35 23.07
N PRO A 158 -2.47 -23.99 21.92
CA PRO A 158 -3.31 -23.41 20.87
C PRO A 158 -4.67 -22.90 21.38
N GLU A 159 -5.27 -23.58 22.36
CA GLU A 159 -6.57 -23.27 22.97
C GLU A 159 -6.61 -21.91 23.68
N ARG A 160 -5.44 -21.36 23.98
CA ARG A 160 -5.30 -20.03 24.60
C ARG A 160 -5.05 -18.92 23.58
N LEU A 161 -4.87 -19.28 22.31
CA LEU A 161 -4.66 -18.33 21.23
C LEU A 161 -5.96 -18.04 20.49
N LYS A 162 -6.03 -16.84 19.92
CA LYS A 162 -7.11 -16.40 19.04
C LYS A 162 -6.51 -15.85 17.76
N ALA A 163 -7.02 -16.32 16.63
CA ALA A 163 -6.62 -15.84 15.32
C ALA A 163 -7.76 -15.00 14.74
N HIS A 164 -7.41 -13.80 14.28
CA HIS A 164 -8.26 -12.98 13.45
C HIS A 164 -8.09 -13.44 12.00
N VAL A 165 -9.15 -13.94 11.40
CA VAL A 165 -9.12 -14.49 10.05
C VAL A 165 -10.03 -13.66 9.15
N TYR A 166 -9.47 -13.19 8.03
CA TYR A 166 -10.24 -12.71 6.89
C TYR A 166 -10.56 -13.87 5.98
N LEU A 167 -11.83 -14.01 5.60
CA LEU A 167 -12.27 -15.00 4.62
C LEU A 167 -13.56 -14.50 3.95
N PRO A 168 -13.69 -14.51 2.61
CA PRO A 168 -14.89 -14.04 1.96
C PRO A 168 -16.12 -14.89 2.34
N PRO A 169 -17.20 -14.29 2.89
CA PRO A 169 -18.35 -15.06 3.36
C PRO A 169 -19.06 -15.83 2.24
N HIS A 170 -19.04 -15.32 1.00
CA HIS A 170 -19.66 -15.98 -0.15
C HIS A 170 -18.96 -17.30 -0.48
N PHE A 171 -17.62 -17.33 -0.44
CA PHE A 171 -16.83 -18.55 -0.65
C PHE A 171 -17.21 -19.65 0.34
N ILE A 172 -17.37 -19.31 1.62
CA ILE A 172 -17.72 -20.28 2.67
C ILE A 172 -19.17 -20.76 2.59
N ALA A 173 -20.08 -19.90 2.11
CA ALA A 173 -21.47 -20.28 1.88
C ALA A 173 -21.62 -21.22 0.67
N GLU A 174 -20.84 -20.98 -0.40
CA GLU A 174 -20.89 -21.76 -1.64
C GLU A 174 -20.12 -23.08 -1.54
N ASN A 175 -19.13 -23.17 -0.65
CA ASN A 175 -18.23 -24.33 -0.53
C ASN A 175 -18.26 -24.92 0.91
N PRO A 176 -19.34 -25.60 1.32
CA PRO A 176 -19.42 -26.20 2.65
C PRO A 176 -18.33 -27.25 2.91
N ASP A 177 -17.90 -27.98 1.88
CA ASP A 177 -16.83 -28.98 1.98
C ASP A 177 -15.46 -28.35 2.31
N ALA A 178 -15.28 -27.05 2.06
CA ALA A 178 -14.07 -26.31 2.41
C ALA A 178 -13.97 -26.01 3.92
N HIS A 179 -15.03 -26.23 4.71
CA HIS A 179 -15.02 -25.88 6.14
C HIS A 179 -13.97 -26.66 6.93
N GLY A 180 -13.84 -27.96 6.66
CA GLY A 180 -12.82 -28.81 7.27
C GLY A 180 -11.39 -28.39 6.90
N PRO A 181 -11.05 -28.29 5.60
CA PRO A 181 -9.76 -27.77 5.15
C PRO A 181 -9.41 -26.39 5.72
N VAL A 182 -10.35 -25.43 5.73
CA VAL A 182 -10.12 -24.10 6.32
C VAL A 182 -9.82 -24.20 7.81
N ALA A 183 -10.62 -24.96 8.58
CA ALA A 183 -10.38 -25.15 10.01
C ALA A 183 -9.03 -25.85 10.26
N SER A 184 -8.65 -26.81 9.42
CA SER A 184 -7.35 -27.48 9.47
C SER A 184 -6.20 -26.52 9.23
N ILE A 185 -6.28 -25.67 8.19
CA ILE A 185 -5.26 -24.64 7.91
C ILE A 185 -5.11 -23.69 9.10
N VAL A 186 -6.23 -23.21 9.68
CA VAL A 186 -6.18 -22.31 10.85
C VAL A 186 -5.59 -23.01 12.07
N GLN A 187 -5.90 -24.28 12.30
CA GLN A 187 -5.30 -25.06 13.38
C GLN A 187 -3.79 -25.25 13.17
N THR A 188 -3.36 -25.65 11.97
CA THR A 188 -1.94 -25.75 11.63
C THR A 188 -1.24 -24.41 11.81
N PHE A 189 -1.89 -23.29 11.45
CA PHE A 189 -1.36 -21.95 11.70
C PHE A 189 -1.17 -21.65 13.19
N PHE A 190 -2.09 -22.04 14.07
CA PHE A 190 -1.90 -21.89 15.52
C PHE A 190 -0.68 -22.68 16.01
N GLU A 191 -0.58 -23.94 15.64
CA GLU A 191 0.47 -24.84 16.10
C GLU A 191 1.84 -24.44 15.58
N ALA A 192 1.96 -24.20 14.27
CA ALA A 192 3.23 -23.95 13.60
C ALA A 192 3.71 -22.49 13.70
N ILE A 193 2.79 -21.52 13.75
CA ILE A 193 3.14 -20.08 13.72
C ILE A 193 2.71 -19.37 15.00
N GLY A 194 1.48 -19.60 15.47
CA GLY A 194 0.91 -18.88 16.60
C GLY A 194 1.62 -19.14 17.92
N ILE A 195 1.90 -20.40 18.25
CA ILE A 195 2.60 -20.78 19.47
C ILE A 195 4.04 -20.25 19.48
N PRO A 196 4.86 -20.45 18.43
CA PRO A 196 6.18 -19.83 18.34
C PRO A 196 6.15 -18.30 18.42
N THR A 197 5.17 -17.66 17.79
CA THR A 197 4.99 -16.19 17.85
C THR A 197 4.74 -15.71 19.27
N ALA A 198 3.84 -16.37 20.01
CA ALA A 198 3.55 -16.05 21.40
C ALA A 198 4.72 -16.35 22.34
N ALA A 199 5.45 -17.43 22.09
CA ALA A 199 6.68 -17.78 22.81
C ALA A 199 7.77 -16.72 22.62
N ALA A 200 8.05 -16.34 21.37
CA ALA A 200 9.02 -15.32 21.01
C ALA A 200 8.65 -13.95 21.59
N TRP A 201 7.37 -13.57 21.49
CA TRP A 201 6.89 -12.34 22.10
C TRP A 201 7.11 -12.33 23.62
N ARG A 202 6.74 -13.41 24.31
CA ARG A 202 6.93 -13.54 25.78
C ARG A 202 8.41 -13.44 26.15
N HIS A 203 9.28 -14.14 25.42
CA HIS A 203 10.72 -14.11 25.65
C HIS A 203 11.28 -12.68 25.54
N ARG A 204 10.97 -11.97 24.45
CA ARG A 204 11.38 -10.56 24.24
C ARG A 204 10.80 -9.64 25.31
N ALA A 205 9.53 -9.83 25.65
CA ALA A 205 8.85 -9.03 26.66
C ALA A 205 9.49 -9.16 28.04
N LEU A 206 9.96 -10.35 28.43
CA LEU A 206 10.65 -10.59 29.71
C LEU A 206 12.01 -9.88 29.81
N GLN A 207 12.65 -9.54 28.68
CA GLN A 207 13.91 -8.78 28.68
C GLN A 207 13.70 -7.30 29.00
N ILE A 208 12.51 -6.76 28.68
CA ILE A 208 12.21 -5.32 28.77
C ILE A 208 11.29 -5.03 29.96
N TRP A 209 10.40 -5.96 30.31
CA TRP A 209 9.38 -5.77 31.33
C TRP A 209 9.38 -6.90 32.35
N SER A 210 9.27 -6.53 33.63
CA SER A 210 9.00 -7.48 34.71
C SER A 210 7.55 -7.93 34.68
N LEU A 211 7.25 -9.03 33.97
CA LEU A 211 5.91 -9.62 33.89
C LEU A 211 5.55 -10.43 35.15
N THR A 212 5.50 -9.76 36.32
CA THR A 212 5.19 -10.40 37.62
C THR A 212 3.71 -10.65 37.85
N GLN A 213 2.84 -10.18 36.95
CA GLN A 213 1.40 -10.29 37.10
C GLN A 213 0.93 -11.72 36.77
N HIS A 214 0.10 -12.29 37.63
CA HIS A 214 -0.66 -13.49 37.31
C HIS A 214 -2.04 -13.07 36.81
N GLY A 215 -2.32 -13.31 35.53
CA GLY A 215 -3.64 -13.01 34.97
C GLY A 215 -4.65 -14.08 35.33
N HIS A 216 -5.90 -13.68 35.57
CA HIS A 216 -7.01 -14.63 35.68
C HIS A 216 -7.20 -15.35 34.33
N LEU A 217 -7.04 -16.67 34.33
CA LEU A 217 -7.26 -17.51 33.16
C LEU A 217 -8.72 -17.97 33.14
N PRO A 218 -9.58 -17.45 32.25
CA PRO A 218 -10.94 -17.97 32.13
C PRO A 218 -10.91 -19.45 31.72
N PRO A 219 -11.93 -20.25 32.03
CA PRO A 219 -12.06 -21.60 31.50
C PRO A 219 -11.96 -21.62 29.97
N ILE A 220 -11.32 -22.66 29.42
CA ILE A 220 -11.24 -22.86 27.97
C ILE A 220 -12.62 -23.28 27.49
N THR A 221 -13.20 -22.53 26.56
CA THR A 221 -14.40 -22.95 25.83
C THR A 221 -13.94 -23.48 24.49
N LEU A 222 -14.11 -24.79 24.26
CA LEU A 222 -13.74 -25.41 23.00
C LEU A 222 -14.72 -24.97 21.89
N PRO A 223 -14.25 -24.72 20.66
CA PRO A 223 -15.12 -24.41 19.54
C PRO A 223 -16.07 -25.58 19.26
N THR A 224 -17.35 -25.26 19.03
CA THR A 224 -18.38 -26.25 18.68
C THR A 224 -18.61 -26.38 17.17
N CYS A 225 -18.02 -25.49 16.37
CA CYS A 225 -18.14 -25.43 14.92
C CYS A 225 -16.74 -25.30 14.29
N LEU A 226 -16.57 -25.86 13.09
CA LEU A 226 -15.31 -25.81 12.34
C LEU A 226 -14.96 -24.36 11.95
N ILE A 227 -15.95 -23.63 11.44
CA ILE A 227 -15.84 -22.20 11.16
C ILE A 227 -16.79 -21.45 12.11
N PRO A 228 -16.28 -20.54 12.95
CA PRO A 228 -17.14 -19.72 13.80
C PRO A 228 -18.00 -18.78 12.95
N PRO A 229 -19.12 -18.25 13.49
CA PRO A 229 -19.84 -17.19 12.80
C PRO A 229 -18.96 -15.94 12.62
N PRO A 230 -19.19 -15.12 11.58
CA PRO A 230 -18.48 -13.86 11.40
C PRO A 230 -18.77 -12.92 12.57
N THR A 231 -17.83 -12.03 12.89
CA THR A 231 -17.95 -11.08 14.02
C THR A 231 -19.10 -10.09 13.88
N SER A 232 -19.60 -9.90 12.66
CA SER A 232 -20.90 -9.28 12.39
C SER A 232 -21.51 -9.84 11.09
N PRO A 233 -22.84 -9.75 10.89
CA PRO A 233 -23.54 -10.40 9.77
C PRO A 233 -23.07 -10.00 8.35
N ARG A 234 -22.34 -8.89 8.21
CA ARG A 234 -21.83 -8.38 6.92
C ARG A 234 -20.31 -8.28 6.88
N SER A 235 -19.63 -8.94 7.81
CA SER A 235 -18.18 -8.92 7.93
C SER A 235 -17.58 -10.18 7.33
N ALA A 236 -16.39 -10.02 6.75
CA ALA A 236 -15.50 -11.12 6.35
C ALA A 236 -14.51 -11.49 7.47
N HIS A 237 -14.70 -10.96 8.68
CA HIS A 237 -13.83 -11.20 9.83
C HIS A 237 -14.40 -12.29 10.74
N TYR A 238 -13.56 -13.29 11.00
CA TYR A 238 -13.80 -14.42 11.87
C TYR A 238 -12.79 -14.41 13.02
N ILE A 239 -13.18 -14.91 14.19
CA ILE A 239 -12.27 -15.12 15.32
C ILE A 239 -12.26 -16.61 15.64
N PHE A 240 -11.21 -17.28 15.21
CA PHE A 240 -10.99 -18.68 15.54
C PHE A 240 -10.31 -18.78 16.91
N SER A 241 -10.68 -19.79 17.68
CA SER A 241 -9.92 -20.23 18.86
C SER A 241 -9.23 -21.55 18.52
N GLY A 242 -8.01 -21.77 18.99
CA GLY A 242 -7.31 -23.01 18.71
C GLY A 242 -7.96 -24.22 19.41
N HIS A 243 -7.71 -25.40 18.87
CA HIS A 243 -8.06 -26.69 19.47
C HIS A 243 -6.82 -27.34 20.11
N PRO A 244 -7.01 -28.26 21.06
CA PRO A 244 -5.90 -29.05 21.57
C PRO A 244 -5.20 -29.82 20.43
N PHE A 245 -3.90 -30.02 20.56
CA PHE A 245 -3.09 -30.74 19.57
C PHE A 245 -3.73 -32.07 19.19
N GLY A 246 -3.87 -32.31 17.87
CA GLY A 246 -4.44 -33.55 17.33
C GLY A 246 -5.94 -33.76 17.57
N GLN A 247 -6.67 -32.80 18.15
CA GLN A 247 -8.11 -32.92 18.40
C GLN A 247 -9.00 -32.27 17.35
N LEU A 248 -8.44 -31.51 16.40
CA LEU A 248 -9.23 -31.21 15.23
C LEU A 248 -9.53 -32.55 14.56
N PRO A 249 -10.79 -32.95 14.36
CA PRO A 249 -11.07 -34.13 13.57
C PRO A 249 -10.46 -33.85 12.20
N LEU A 250 -9.26 -34.39 11.97
CA LEU A 250 -8.78 -34.70 10.64
C LEU A 250 -9.95 -35.47 10.07
N LEU A 251 -10.64 -34.86 9.10
CA LEU A 251 -11.70 -35.50 8.34
C LEU A 251 -11.11 -36.86 7.98
N ALA A 252 -11.53 -37.91 8.70
CA ALA A 252 -11.34 -39.25 8.21
C ALA A 252 -11.96 -39.18 6.82
N PRO A 253 -11.22 -39.49 5.74
CA PRO A 253 -11.74 -39.39 4.38
C PRO A 253 -13.13 -40.01 4.41
N PRO A 254 -14.16 -39.30 3.89
CA PRO A 254 -15.56 -39.66 4.11
C PRO A 254 -15.68 -41.14 3.82
N ALA A 255 -15.92 -41.94 4.86
CA ALA A 255 -15.92 -43.39 4.74
C ALA A 255 -16.85 -43.71 3.59
N SER A 256 -16.26 -44.16 2.47
CA SER A 256 -16.95 -44.33 1.19
C SER A 256 -18.26 -45.00 1.50
N ALA A 257 -19.37 -44.31 1.24
CA ALA A 257 -20.69 -44.75 1.66
C ALA A 257 -20.87 -46.19 1.17
N SER A 258 -20.73 -47.12 2.10
CA SER A 258 -20.80 -48.55 1.85
C SER A 258 -22.19 -48.80 1.34
N THR A 259 -22.28 -48.90 0.01
CA THR A 259 -23.52 -49.08 -0.71
C THR A 259 -23.99 -50.47 -0.31
N SER A 260 -25.02 -50.53 0.52
CA SER A 260 -25.65 -51.76 0.97
C SER A 260 -26.35 -52.41 -0.23
N GLY A 261 -25.60 -53.21 -0.98
CA GLY A 261 -26.13 -54.09 -2.00
C GLY A 261 -26.94 -55.25 -1.36
N PRO A 262 -28.03 -55.71 -2.01
CA PRO A 262 -28.89 -56.77 -1.49
C PRO A 262 -28.21 -58.15 -1.54
N PRO A 263 -28.68 -59.12 -0.73
CA PRO A 263 -28.09 -60.45 -0.65
C PRO A 263 -28.34 -61.21 -1.95
N SER A 264 -27.28 -61.48 -2.72
CA SER A 264 -27.36 -62.35 -3.89
C SER A 264 -26.60 -63.65 -3.66
N SER A 265 -27.41 -64.71 -3.75
CA SER A 265 -27.12 -66.12 -3.92
C SER A 265 -25.70 -66.51 -4.33
N ASP A 266 -25.15 -67.40 -3.52
CA ASP A 266 -24.12 -68.36 -3.90
C ASP A 266 -24.49 -69.07 -5.21
N LEU A 267 -23.54 -69.13 -6.14
CA LEU A 267 -23.16 -70.27 -6.99
C LEU A 267 -22.49 -69.74 -8.26
N TYR A 268 -21.16 -69.71 -8.27
CA TYR A 268 -20.26 -70.35 -9.24
C TYR A 268 -18.84 -69.86 -8.95
N GLY A 269 -18.01 -70.78 -8.47
CA GLY A 269 -16.60 -70.55 -8.21
C GLY A 269 -15.84 -70.30 -9.50
N VAL A 270 -15.44 -69.05 -9.69
CA VAL A 270 -14.25 -68.64 -10.42
C VAL A 270 -13.48 -67.85 -9.37
N ASP A 271 -12.24 -68.25 -9.07
CA ASP A 271 -11.33 -67.49 -8.20
C ASP A 271 -11.03 -66.15 -8.89
N ASP A 272 -11.97 -65.22 -8.74
CA ASP A 272 -11.81 -63.82 -9.13
C ASP A 272 -10.95 -63.21 -8.04
N VAL A 273 -9.68 -62.95 -8.39
CA VAL A 273 -8.74 -62.20 -7.56
C VAL A 273 -9.28 -60.77 -7.52
N THR A 274 -10.27 -60.54 -6.67
CA THR A 274 -10.75 -59.22 -6.32
C THR A 274 -9.59 -58.53 -5.62
N LEU A 275 -8.81 -57.76 -6.39
CA LEU A 275 -7.88 -56.79 -5.83
C LEU A 275 -8.64 -55.99 -4.78
N ASP A 276 -8.07 -55.99 -3.58
CA ASP A 276 -8.52 -55.15 -2.47
C ASP A 276 -8.71 -53.71 -3.01
N GLY A 277 -9.82 -53.05 -2.66
CA GLY A 277 -10.08 -51.68 -3.09
C GLY A 277 -8.93 -50.71 -2.77
N ALA A 278 -8.15 -51.00 -1.72
CA ALA A 278 -6.93 -50.28 -1.38
C ALA A 278 -5.77 -50.57 -2.36
N GLU A 279 -5.67 -51.77 -2.91
CA GLU A 279 -4.68 -52.10 -3.95
C GLU A 279 -5.02 -51.37 -5.26
N LEU A 280 -6.29 -51.27 -5.64
CA LEU A 280 -6.71 -50.51 -6.82
C LEU A 280 -6.47 -49.00 -6.64
N GLU A 281 -6.76 -48.45 -5.46
CA GLU A 281 -6.47 -47.05 -5.15
C GLU A 281 -4.95 -46.77 -5.18
N HIS A 282 -4.13 -47.70 -4.70
CA HIS A 282 -2.67 -47.58 -4.80
C HIS A 282 -2.17 -47.60 -6.25
N VAL A 283 -2.74 -48.43 -7.13
CA VAL A 283 -2.40 -48.43 -8.55
C VAL A 283 -2.76 -47.11 -9.22
N LEU A 284 -3.96 -46.58 -8.97
CA LEU A 284 -4.39 -45.27 -9.51
C LEU A 284 -3.54 -44.10 -8.95
N ALA A 285 -3.12 -44.19 -7.69
CA ALA A 285 -2.22 -43.20 -7.10
C ALA A 285 -0.84 -43.20 -7.78
N LEU A 286 -0.31 -44.38 -8.14
CA LEU A 286 0.96 -44.49 -8.86
C LEU A 286 0.87 -43.90 -10.28
N GLU A 287 -0.21 -44.18 -11.02
CA GLU A 287 -0.45 -43.57 -12.33
C GLU A 287 -0.52 -42.04 -12.22
N ARG A 288 -1.21 -41.53 -11.19
CA ARG A 288 -1.30 -40.08 -10.95
C ARG A 288 0.05 -39.45 -10.59
N ILE A 289 0.92 -40.16 -9.89
CA ILE A 289 2.27 -39.69 -9.58
C ILE A 289 3.08 -39.59 -10.88
N GLU A 290 3.02 -40.59 -11.76
CA GLU A 290 3.72 -40.57 -13.05
C GLU A 290 3.27 -39.39 -13.93
N ASP A 291 1.96 -39.13 -14.01
CA ASP A 291 1.41 -37.97 -14.72
C ASP A 291 1.94 -36.64 -14.16
N LEU A 292 1.96 -36.51 -12.83
CA LEU A 292 2.44 -35.30 -12.15
C LEU A 292 3.95 -35.11 -12.31
N GLU A 293 4.73 -36.19 -12.39
CA GLU A 293 6.16 -36.14 -12.68
C GLU A 293 6.43 -35.67 -14.12
N LEU A 294 5.63 -36.13 -15.07
CA LEU A 294 5.71 -35.71 -16.47
C LEU A 294 5.31 -34.23 -16.64
N GLU A 295 4.24 -33.79 -15.97
CA GLU A 295 3.83 -32.38 -15.95
C GLU A 295 4.91 -31.49 -15.31
N ASN A 296 5.48 -31.91 -14.17
CA ASN A 296 6.59 -31.18 -13.53
C ASN A 296 7.83 -31.09 -14.44
N ALA A 297 8.16 -32.16 -15.17
CA ALA A 297 9.26 -32.15 -16.12
C ALA A 297 8.99 -31.17 -17.28
N ALA A 298 7.77 -31.13 -17.80
CA ALA A 298 7.36 -30.19 -18.84
C ALA A 298 7.43 -28.73 -18.35
N LEU A 299 6.94 -28.44 -17.14
CA LEU A 299 7.00 -27.12 -16.53
C LEU A 299 8.44 -26.65 -16.29
N ARG A 300 9.33 -27.53 -15.81
CA ARG A 300 10.76 -27.20 -15.65
C ARG A 300 11.41 -26.85 -16.98
N LYS A 301 11.09 -27.58 -18.05
CA LYS A 301 11.59 -27.29 -19.40
C LYS A 301 11.08 -25.95 -19.93
N ALA A 302 9.80 -25.64 -19.72
CA ALA A 302 9.21 -24.36 -20.11
C ALA A 302 9.84 -23.18 -19.34
N LEU A 303 10.08 -23.36 -18.04
CA LEU A 303 10.73 -22.35 -17.20
C LEU A 303 12.18 -22.09 -17.64
N GLU A 304 12.93 -23.13 -18.00
CA GLU A 304 14.30 -22.96 -18.50
C GLU A 304 14.33 -22.27 -19.86
N SER A 305 13.38 -22.58 -20.76
CA SER A 305 13.20 -21.86 -22.03
C SER A 305 12.92 -20.38 -21.78
N LEU A 306 12.00 -20.05 -20.87
CA LEU A 306 11.64 -18.67 -20.56
C LEU A 306 12.82 -17.88 -19.95
N LYS A 307 13.63 -18.53 -19.11
CA LYS A 307 14.87 -17.94 -18.58
C LYS A 307 15.88 -17.62 -19.68
N SER A 308 16.05 -18.54 -20.63
CA SER A 308 16.91 -18.32 -21.79
C SER A 308 16.43 -17.13 -22.63
N ASP A 309 15.13 -17.08 -22.94
CA ASP A 309 14.53 -15.98 -23.70
C ASP A 309 14.69 -14.63 -22.98
N PHE A 310 14.58 -14.62 -21.66
CA PHE A 310 14.77 -13.40 -20.86
C PHE A 310 16.23 -12.94 -20.90
N ALA A 311 17.19 -13.86 -20.74
CA ALA A 311 18.62 -13.54 -20.82
C ALA A 311 19.01 -12.98 -22.20
N GLU A 312 18.45 -13.53 -23.29
CA GLU A 312 18.69 -13.01 -24.65
C GLU A 312 18.13 -11.59 -24.83
N ARG A 313 16.94 -11.31 -24.31
CA ARG A 313 16.35 -9.95 -24.36
C ARG A 313 17.11 -8.96 -23.50
N GLU A 314 17.57 -9.37 -22.32
CA GLU A 314 18.38 -8.53 -21.44
C GLU A 314 19.69 -8.14 -22.13
N GLN A 315 20.37 -9.10 -22.76
CA GLN A 315 21.57 -8.85 -23.55
C GLN A 315 21.32 -7.91 -24.74
N MET A 316 20.18 -8.07 -25.42
CA MET A 316 19.78 -7.19 -26.53
C MET A 316 19.57 -5.74 -26.05
N HIS A 317 18.86 -5.53 -24.93
CA HIS A 317 18.65 -4.20 -24.38
C HIS A 317 19.94 -3.58 -23.85
N GLU A 318 20.84 -4.36 -23.26
CA GLU A 318 22.16 -3.87 -22.83
C GLU A 318 22.98 -3.36 -24.03
N ALA A 319 22.96 -4.08 -25.15
CA ALA A 319 23.61 -3.63 -26.39
C ALA A 319 22.97 -2.35 -26.96
N GLU A 320 21.64 -2.23 -26.93
CA GLU A 320 20.92 -1.04 -27.37
C GLU A 320 21.25 0.19 -26.50
N ILE A 321 21.35 0.02 -25.18
CA ILE A 321 21.76 1.06 -24.25
C ILE A 321 23.20 1.52 -24.54
N ASP A 322 24.13 0.59 -24.78
CA ASP A 322 25.51 0.92 -25.11
C ASP A 322 25.61 1.71 -26.44
N ASP A 323 24.83 1.32 -27.44
CA ASP A 323 24.78 2.04 -28.72
C ASP A 323 24.16 3.44 -28.59
N MET A 324 23.10 3.60 -27.80
CA MET A 324 22.54 4.92 -27.46
C MET A 324 23.55 5.78 -26.71
N ALA A 325 24.30 5.21 -25.77
CA ALA A 325 25.34 5.93 -25.02
C ALA A 325 26.47 6.42 -25.93
N LYS A 326 26.92 5.60 -26.90
CA LYS A 326 27.90 6.01 -27.92
C LYS A 326 27.38 7.15 -28.79
N LEU A 327 26.11 7.09 -29.20
CA LEU A 327 25.47 8.13 -30.01
C LEU A 327 25.36 9.45 -29.24
N ALA A 328 24.94 9.40 -27.97
CA ALA A 328 24.90 10.57 -27.09
C ALA A 328 26.29 11.21 -26.95
N SER A 329 27.33 10.41 -26.69
CA SER A 329 28.71 10.91 -26.58
C SER A 329 29.20 11.58 -27.87
N ARG A 330 28.86 11.01 -29.04
CA ARG A 330 29.19 11.62 -30.34
C ARG A 330 28.49 12.97 -30.53
N LEU A 331 27.20 13.07 -30.21
CA LEU A 331 26.45 14.32 -30.32
C LEU A 331 27.01 15.40 -29.37
N GLU A 332 27.40 15.03 -28.16
CA GLU A 332 28.06 15.95 -27.23
C GLU A 332 29.40 16.48 -27.79
N GLN A 333 30.20 15.61 -28.42
CA GLN A 333 31.43 16.02 -29.09
C GLN A 333 31.16 16.98 -30.26
N GLU A 334 30.18 16.70 -31.12
CA GLU A 334 29.80 17.56 -32.23
C GLU A 334 29.27 18.93 -31.76
N LEU A 335 28.48 18.94 -30.68
CA LEU A 335 27.98 20.16 -30.06
C LEU A 335 29.12 21.00 -29.46
N SER A 336 30.09 20.35 -28.81
CA SER A 336 31.28 21.01 -28.27
C SER A 336 32.14 21.64 -29.38
N ALA A 337 32.36 20.93 -30.49
CA ALA A 337 33.10 21.43 -31.65
C ALA A 337 32.40 22.63 -32.30
N THR A 338 31.07 22.58 -32.42
CA THR A 338 30.25 23.66 -32.95
C THR A 338 30.34 24.91 -32.07
N LYS A 339 30.28 24.74 -30.74
CA LYS A 339 30.41 25.84 -29.77
C LYS A 339 31.78 26.53 -29.84
N VAL A 340 32.85 25.77 -30.07
CA VAL A 340 34.19 26.32 -30.29
C VAL A 340 34.22 27.14 -31.59
N SER A 341 33.69 26.59 -32.69
CA SER A 341 33.63 27.28 -33.99
C SER A 341 32.85 28.61 -33.94
N PHE A 342 31.71 28.63 -33.23
CA PHE A 342 30.94 29.86 -32.99
C PHE A 342 31.72 30.89 -32.16
N SER A 343 32.43 30.44 -31.11
CA SER A 343 33.26 31.33 -30.29
C SER A 343 34.39 31.96 -31.11
N THR A 344 35.06 31.18 -31.97
CA THR A 344 36.11 31.68 -32.87
C THR A 344 35.57 32.71 -33.87
N ARG A 345 34.40 32.48 -34.48
CA ARG A 345 33.76 33.43 -35.41
C ARG A 345 33.36 34.74 -34.72
N ARG A 346 32.92 34.67 -33.46
CA ARG A 346 32.55 35.88 -32.69
C ARG A 346 33.77 36.76 -32.40
N SER A 347 34.94 36.16 -32.19
CA SER A 347 36.19 36.90 -31.96
C SER A 347 36.79 37.53 -33.21
N THR A 348 36.44 37.07 -34.42
CA THR A 348 36.96 37.62 -35.69
C THR A 348 36.02 38.62 -36.37
N ALA A 349 34.82 38.85 -35.81
CA ALA A 349 33.90 39.87 -36.32
C ALA A 349 34.49 41.28 -36.10
N PRO A 350 34.62 42.13 -37.13
CA PRO A 350 35.16 43.47 -37.01
C PRO A 350 34.30 44.30 -36.05
N SER A 351 34.93 44.84 -35.01
CA SER A 351 34.28 45.68 -34.01
C SER A 351 33.60 46.88 -34.67
N THR A 352 32.28 46.82 -34.82
CA THR A 352 31.50 47.95 -35.30
C THR A 352 31.44 48.98 -34.16
N PRO A 353 31.80 50.25 -34.38
CA PRO A 353 31.85 51.25 -33.31
C PRO A 353 30.47 51.46 -32.66
N PRO A 354 30.43 51.72 -31.35
CA PRO A 354 29.19 51.80 -30.58
C PRO A 354 28.30 52.95 -31.08
N ARG A 355 27.12 52.60 -31.58
CA ARG A 355 26.07 53.54 -31.98
C ARG A 355 25.51 54.19 -30.71
N GLN A 356 25.72 55.49 -30.55
CA GLN A 356 25.20 56.28 -29.43
C GLN A 356 23.68 56.15 -29.33
N PRO A 357 23.11 55.91 -28.13
CA PRO A 357 21.67 55.95 -27.93
C PRO A 357 21.14 57.39 -28.01
N PRO A 358 19.94 57.61 -28.60
CA PRO A 358 19.34 58.93 -28.67
C PRO A 358 18.88 59.39 -27.27
N ALA A 359 19.24 60.62 -26.92
CA ALA A 359 18.80 61.31 -25.72
C ALA A 359 17.29 61.60 -25.80
N TYR A 360 16.48 60.89 -25.02
CA TYR A 360 15.08 61.24 -24.81
C TYR A 360 14.87 61.87 -23.42
N ALA A 361 14.58 63.17 -23.51
CA ALA A 361 13.89 64.08 -22.60
C ALA A 361 13.45 63.54 -21.23
N ALA A 362 14.07 64.12 -20.20
CA ALA A 362 13.48 64.30 -18.88
C ALA A 362 12.32 65.30 -18.96
N HIS A 363 11.12 64.95 -18.49
CA HIS A 363 10.18 65.85 -17.81
C HIS A 363 8.97 65.06 -17.31
N LEU A 364 8.83 64.95 -15.98
CA LEU A 364 7.65 65.35 -15.20
C LEU A 364 7.76 64.78 -13.78
N ARG A 365 8.00 65.69 -12.83
CA ARG A 365 7.88 65.47 -11.40
C ARG A 365 6.39 65.43 -11.02
N SER A 366 6.04 64.57 -10.07
CA SER A 366 4.92 64.76 -9.15
C SER A 366 5.21 64.03 -7.83
N PRO A 367 4.65 64.49 -6.70
CA PRO A 367 5.25 64.33 -5.38
C PRO A 367 4.79 63.06 -4.65
N ARG A 368 5.73 62.48 -3.89
CA ARG A 368 5.54 61.26 -3.09
C ARG A 368 5.32 61.64 -1.61
N PRO A 369 4.29 61.12 -0.92
CA PRO A 369 4.18 61.25 0.53
C PRO A 369 5.01 60.20 1.25
N ALA A 370 5.29 60.51 2.52
CA ALA A 370 6.26 59.88 3.39
C ALA A 370 5.88 58.45 3.85
N GLY A 371 6.91 57.64 4.09
CA GLY A 371 6.97 56.74 5.24
C GLY A 371 6.57 55.28 5.03
N SER A 372 7.55 54.42 4.70
CA SER A 372 7.69 53.10 5.34
C SER A 372 9.11 52.59 5.15
N GLN A 373 9.84 52.42 6.26
CA GLN A 373 11.12 51.72 6.30
C GLN A 373 10.92 50.26 5.91
N GLY A 374 11.65 49.80 4.90
CA GLY A 374 11.77 48.40 4.49
C GLY A 374 13.24 48.04 4.29
N SER A 375 13.64 46.95 4.94
CA SER A 375 14.98 46.35 5.00
C SER A 375 15.62 46.01 3.63
N PRO A 376 16.94 45.76 3.57
CA PRO A 376 17.71 45.67 2.33
C PRO A 376 17.41 44.38 1.55
N GLY A 377 17.06 44.54 0.27
CA GLY A 377 16.75 43.46 -0.65
C GLY A 377 17.97 42.64 -1.08
N SER A 378 17.74 41.33 -1.19
CA SER A 378 18.62 40.36 -1.82
C SER A 378 18.72 40.60 -3.32
N TRP A 379 19.94 40.50 -3.84
CA TRP A 379 20.23 40.46 -5.26
C TRP A 379 19.66 39.16 -5.86
N ARG A 380 18.72 39.26 -6.81
CA ARG A 380 18.37 38.17 -7.73
C ARG A 380 19.13 38.38 -9.04
N PRO A 381 19.81 37.36 -9.57
CA PRO A 381 20.40 37.44 -10.91
C PRO A 381 19.30 37.34 -11.99
N PRO A 382 19.54 37.88 -13.19
CA PRO A 382 18.57 37.83 -14.29
C PRO A 382 18.40 36.39 -14.81
N PRO A 383 17.21 36.01 -15.29
CA PRO A 383 17.00 34.69 -15.87
C PRO A 383 17.82 34.54 -17.15
N SER A 384 18.67 33.52 -17.19
CA SER A 384 19.36 33.06 -18.38
C SER A 384 18.34 32.58 -19.40
N ALA A 385 18.44 33.08 -20.64
CA ALA A 385 17.78 32.55 -21.81
C ALA A 385 18.08 31.04 -21.93
N ARG A 386 17.12 30.22 -21.54
CA ARG A 386 17.08 28.79 -21.88
C ARG A 386 16.47 28.70 -23.26
N ASP A 387 17.09 27.89 -24.10
CA ASP A 387 16.55 27.49 -25.39
C ASP A 387 15.12 26.96 -25.20
N GLU A 388 14.14 27.73 -25.65
CA GLU A 388 12.72 27.34 -25.61
C GLU A 388 12.55 26.24 -26.66
N ALA A 389 12.42 25.01 -26.18
CA ALA A 389 11.80 23.96 -26.98
C ALA A 389 10.42 24.47 -27.45
N PRO A 390 10.00 24.18 -28.68
CA PRO A 390 8.68 24.60 -29.15
C PRO A 390 7.64 24.09 -28.17
N LEU A 391 6.93 25.03 -27.52
CA LEU A 391 5.81 24.72 -26.64
C LEU A 391 4.80 23.89 -27.45
N CYS A 392 4.34 22.76 -26.90
CA CYS A 392 3.26 22.01 -27.54
C CYS A 392 1.99 22.87 -27.60
N ILE A 393 1.09 22.59 -28.55
CA ILE A 393 -0.10 23.41 -28.80
C ILE A 393 -0.96 23.48 -27.53
N THR A 394 -0.99 22.40 -26.75
CA THR A 394 -1.69 22.34 -25.45
C THR A 394 -1.10 23.31 -24.42
N ASP A 395 0.23 23.41 -24.32
CA ASP A 395 0.89 24.32 -23.39
C ASP A 395 0.66 25.78 -23.77
N ALA A 396 0.72 26.10 -25.07
CA ALA A 396 0.41 27.44 -25.56
C ALA A 396 -1.05 27.82 -25.25
N TYR A 397 -1.99 26.91 -25.53
CA TYR A 397 -3.41 27.12 -25.24
C TYR A 397 -3.69 27.35 -23.76
N LEU A 398 -3.09 26.56 -22.87
CA LEU A 398 -3.25 26.72 -21.41
C LEU A 398 -2.65 28.02 -20.90
N ASN A 399 -1.50 28.46 -21.44
CA ASN A 399 -0.89 29.73 -21.07
C ASN A 399 -1.73 30.94 -21.54
N ASP A 400 -2.22 30.91 -22.78
CA ASP A 400 -3.02 32.00 -23.35
C ASP A 400 -4.36 32.19 -22.63
N ASN A 401 -4.91 31.12 -22.05
CA ASN A 401 -6.14 31.14 -21.27
C ASN A 401 -5.92 31.31 -19.76
N GLY A 402 -4.69 31.58 -19.31
CA GLY A 402 -4.39 31.83 -17.89
C GLY A 402 -4.52 30.59 -16.99
N LEU A 403 -4.30 29.40 -17.55
CA LEU A 403 -4.40 28.10 -16.87
C LEU A 403 -3.06 27.32 -16.77
N PRO A 404 -1.90 27.97 -16.49
CA PRO A 404 -0.62 27.26 -16.47
C PRO A 404 -0.54 26.20 -15.36
N ALA A 405 -1.34 26.34 -14.30
CA ALA A 405 -1.38 25.36 -13.20
C ALA A 405 -1.97 23.99 -13.62
N LEU A 406 -2.65 23.91 -14.78
CA LEU A 406 -3.25 22.67 -15.27
C LEU A 406 -2.32 21.87 -16.21
N ILE A 407 -1.18 22.44 -16.64
CA ILE A 407 -0.28 21.84 -17.63
C ILE A 407 0.09 20.39 -17.25
N ASP A 408 0.61 20.18 -16.04
CA ASP A 408 1.03 18.84 -15.59
C ASP A 408 -0.13 17.83 -15.53
N SER A 409 -1.33 18.30 -15.16
CA SER A 409 -2.53 17.45 -15.07
C SER A 409 -3.03 17.05 -16.45
N ILE A 410 -2.98 17.97 -17.42
CA ILE A 410 -3.39 17.71 -18.80
C ILE A 410 -2.41 16.77 -19.51
N HIS A 411 -1.10 16.95 -19.32
CA HIS A 411 -0.09 16.01 -19.84
C HIS A 411 -0.28 14.60 -19.27
N LEU A 412 -0.62 14.51 -17.98
CA LEU A 412 -0.90 13.22 -17.35
C LEU A 412 -2.14 12.55 -17.95
N ILE A 413 -3.21 13.31 -18.20
CA ILE A 413 -4.42 12.82 -18.89
C ILE A 413 -4.10 12.37 -20.31
N ALA A 414 -3.41 13.22 -21.09
CA ALA A 414 -3.04 12.91 -22.47
C ALA A 414 -2.23 11.59 -22.59
N ARG A 415 -1.29 11.37 -21.65
CA ARG A 415 -0.43 10.19 -21.65
C ARG A 415 -1.09 8.91 -21.14
N LEU A 416 -1.97 9.01 -20.14
CA LEU A 416 -2.49 7.83 -19.42
C LEU A 416 -3.92 7.45 -19.80
N VAL A 417 -4.65 8.33 -20.48
CA VAL A 417 -6.07 8.15 -20.78
C VAL A 417 -6.23 8.07 -22.30
N SER A 418 -6.99 7.08 -22.77
CA SER A 418 -7.32 6.96 -24.20
C SER A 418 -8.07 8.22 -24.68
N PRO A 419 -7.80 8.72 -25.92
CA PRO A 419 -8.43 9.93 -26.45
C PRO A 419 -9.97 9.94 -26.39
N PHE A 420 -10.59 8.75 -26.48
CA PHE A 420 -12.03 8.59 -26.35
C PHE A 420 -12.59 9.06 -24.99
N TYR A 421 -11.78 9.02 -23.93
CA TYR A 421 -12.18 9.37 -22.56
C TYR A 421 -11.67 10.75 -22.09
N TRP A 422 -10.91 11.49 -22.90
CA TRP A 422 -10.37 12.79 -22.49
C TRP A 422 -11.44 13.77 -22.05
N GLY A 423 -12.56 13.89 -22.77
CA GLY A 423 -13.64 14.80 -22.41
C GLY A 423 -14.19 14.54 -21.00
N ALA A 424 -14.31 13.26 -20.61
CA ALA A 424 -14.79 12.90 -19.28
C ALA A 424 -13.79 13.22 -18.17
N GLU A 425 -12.48 13.09 -18.42
CA GLU A 425 -11.44 13.39 -17.42
C GLU A 425 -11.16 14.90 -17.33
N VAL A 426 -11.14 15.63 -18.44
CA VAL A 426 -11.00 17.09 -18.44
C VAL A 426 -12.21 17.74 -17.75
N ALA A 427 -13.43 17.24 -17.96
CA ALA A 427 -14.62 17.72 -17.25
C ALA A 427 -14.57 17.50 -15.72
N ARG A 428 -13.71 16.59 -15.22
CA ARG A 428 -13.48 16.40 -13.77
C ARG A 428 -12.50 17.41 -13.18
N LEU A 429 -11.73 18.11 -14.01
CA LEU A 429 -10.94 19.26 -13.58
C LEU A 429 -11.93 20.41 -13.33
N SER A 430 -12.48 20.42 -12.11
CA SER A 430 -13.60 21.25 -11.70
C SER A 430 -13.40 22.73 -12.05
N GLY A 431 -14.37 23.31 -12.76
CA GLY A 431 -14.51 24.76 -12.94
C GLY A 431 -14.09 25.31 -14.29
N LEU A 432 -13.71 24.47 -15.27
CA LEU A 432 -13.50 24.94 -16.64
C LEU A 432 -14.86 25.22 -17.33
N PRO A 433 -15.05 26.41 -17.92
CA PRO A 433 -16.15 26.67 -18.85
C PRO A 433 -16.16 25.66 -20.02
N ASP A 434 -17.34 25.34 -20.53
CA ASP A 434 -17.50 24.38 -21.66
C ASP A 434 -16.67 24.80 -22.89
N GLU A 435 -16.64 26.11 -23.19
CA GLU A 435 -15.87 26.69 -24.29
C GLU A 435 -14.36 26.42 -24.14
N LEU A 436 -13.84 26.53 -22.91
CA LEU A 436 -12.42 26.27 -22.63
C LEU A 436 -12.09 24.78 -22.67
N THR A 437 -13.05 23.94 -22.29
CA THR A 437 -12.93 22.48 -22.35
C THR A 437 -12.84 22.00 -23.79
N GLU A 438 -13.71 22.50 -24.68
CA GLU A 438 -13.69 22.14 -26.11
C GLU A 438 -12.37 22.54 -26.78
N GLY A 439 -11.92 23.78 -26.58
CA GLY A 439 -10.65 24.24 -27.15
C GLY A 439 -9.43 23.49 -26.59
N LEU A 440 -9.46 23.08 -25.33
CA LEU A 440 -8.40 22.27 -24.72
C LEU A 440 -8.35 20.86 -25.32
N LEU A 441 -9.50 20.21 -25.51
CA LEU A 441 -9.59 18.90 -26.16
C LEU A 441 -9.09 18.95 -27.60
N GLN A 442 -9.34 20.05 -28.32
CA GLN A 442 -8.84 20.25 -29.67
C GLN A 442 -7.32 20.45 -29.71
N ALA A 443 -6.76 21.19 -28.74
CA ALA A 443 -5.31 21.34 -28.59
C ALA A 443 -4.62 20.01 -28.29
N MET A 444 -5.16 19.22 -27.35
CA MET A 444 -4.66 17.88 -27.01
C MET A 444 -4.72 16.92 -28.21
N ALA A 445 -5.80 16.97 -29.01
CA ALA A 445 -5.93 16.15 -30.21
C ALA A 445 -4.94 16.54 -31.30
N SER A 446 -4.57 17.83 -31.38
CA SER A 446 -3.60 18.34 -32.36
C SER A 446 -2.18 17.90 -32.02
N ASP A 447 -1.80 17.91 -30.74
CA ASP A 447 -0.50 17.42 -30.29
C ASP A 447 -0.34 15.91 -30.53
N ASN A 448 -1.40 15.12 -30.32
CA ASN A 448 -1.37 13.66 -30.48
C ASN A 448 -1.47 13.19 -31.96
N GLY A 449 -1.80 14.09 -32.89
CA GLY A 449 -1.80 13.82 -34.33
C GLY A 449 -0.52 14.26 -35.04
N ALA A 450 0.45 14.83 -34.31
CA ALA A 450 1.71 15.33 -34.84
C ALA A 450 2.91 14.38 -34.60
N GLU A 451 2.70 13.28 -33.86
CA GLU A 451 3.62 12.13 -33.75
C GLU A 451 3.33 11.09 -34.85
#